data_AF-A0AAD1Z364-F1
#
_entry.id   AF-A0AAD1Z364-F1
#
_cell.length_a   1.000
_cell.length_b   1.000
_cell.length_c   1.000
_cell.angle_alpha   90.00
_cell.angle_beta   90.00
_cell.angle_gamma   90.00
#
_symmetry.space_group_name_H-M   'P 1'
#
loop_
_entity.id
_entity.type
_entity.pdbx_description
1 polymer ?
#
loop_
_entity_poly.entity_id
_entity_poly.type
_entity_poly.pdbx_seq_one_letter_code
_entity_poly.pdbx_strand_id
1 'polypeptide(L)'
;MELTLQQLKQYDGSDPSKPIYIAVKGRIFDMTSGKSFYGPGGPYSMFAGKDASRALAKMSKNEEDVIASLDGLTDKEMGVLNDWETKFEAKYPIVGTVSN
;
A
#
# COMPACT_ATOMS: atom_id res chain seq x y z
N MET A 1 -8.07 1.58 13.23
CA MET A 1 -8.42 2.88 12.61
C MET A 1 -9.09 2.59 11.27
N GLU A 2 -10.09 3.36 10.87
CA GLU A 2 -10.66 3.28 9.52
C GLU A 2 -10.32 4.57 8.78
N LEU A 3 -9.77 4.45 7.56
CA LEU A 3 -9.49 5.60 6.69
C LEU A 3 -10.21 5.41 5.35
N THR A 4 -10.61 6.51 4.73
CA THR A 4 -11.00 6.46 3.31
C THR A 4 -9.77 6.52 2.41
N LEU A 5 -9.91 6.11 1.14
CA LEU A 5 -8.85 6.29 0.14
C LEU A 5 -8.36 7.74 0.05
N GLN A 6 -9.24 8.70 0.29
CA GLN A 6 -8.92 10.12 0.26
C GLN A 6 -8.11 10.57 1.48
N GLN A 7 -8.40 10.02 2.65
CA GLN A 7 -7.62 10.26 3.87
C GLN A 7 -6.26 9.57 3.81
N LEU A 8 -6.21 8.35 3.25
CA LEU A 8 -4.97 7.60 3.08
C LEU A 8 -3.92 8.39 2.28
N LYS A 9 -4.36 9.14 1.24
CA LYS A 9 -3.48 10.00 0.42
C LYS A 9 -2.71 11.05 1.21
N GLN A 10 -3.14 11.41 2.41
CA GLN A 10 -2.42 12.36 3.27
C GLN A 10 -1.20 11.76 3.97
N TYR A 11 -1.01 10.44 3.87
CA TYR A 11 0.06 9.66 4.49
C TYR A 11 1.01 9.10 3.43
N ASP A 12 1.26 9.86 2.37
CA ASP A 12 2.17 9.52 1.27
C ASP A 12 3.66 9.77 1.64
N GLY A 13 3.92 10.30 2.82
CA GLY A 13 5.27 10.60 3.30
C GLY A 13 5.82 11.96 2.86
N SER A 14 5.04 12.75 2.11
CA SER A 14 5.39 14.14 1.79
C SER A 14 5.52 15.02 3.03
N ASP A 15 4.69 14.77 4.05
CA ASP A 15 4.83 15.41 5.36
C ASP A 15 5.76 14.58 6.25
N PRO A 16 6.96 15.08 6.59
CA PRO A 16 7.91 14.36 7.43
C PRO A 16 7.43 14.14 8.87
N SER A 17 6.38 14.86 9.30
CA SER A 17 5.76 14.74 10.63
C SER A 17 4.70 13.64 10.66
N LYS A 18 4.26 13.14 9.50
CA LYS A 18 3.25 12.10 9.39
C LYS A 18 3.89 10.73 9.10
N PRO A 19 3.25 9.65 9.57
CA PRO A 19 3.63 8.31 9.19
C PRO A 19 3.32 8.03 7.71
N ILE A 20 3.92 6.99 7.17
CA ILE A 20 3.69 6.53 5.80
C ILE A 20 2.77 5.33 5.83
N TYR A 21 1.61 5.43 5.19
CA TYR A 21 0.63 4.36 5.17
C TYR A 21 0.44 3.80 3.76
N ILE A 22 0.33 2.48 3.65
CA ILE A 22 0.02 1.78 2.40
C ILE A 22 -1.13 0.83 2.67
N ALA A 23 -2.14 0.84 1.81
CA ALA A 23 -3.22 -0.12 1.86
C ALA A 23 -2.92 -1.33 0.96
N VAL A 24 -3.16 -2.53 1.51
CA VAL A 24 -3.11 -3.80 0.78
C VAL A 24 -4.30 -4.64 1.22
N LYS A 25 -5.13 -5.07 0.26
CA LYS A 25 -6.39 -5.79 0.43
C LYS A 25 -7.32 -5.14 1.47
N GLY A 26 -7.41 -3.81 1.44
CA GLY A 26 -8.23 -3.09 2.41
C GLY A 26 -7.60 -2.92 3.80
N ARG A 27 -6.37 -3.41 4.04
CA ARG A 27 -5.66 -3.29 5.33
C ARG A 27 -4.55 -2.25 5.23
N ILE A 28 -4.41 -1.41 6.24
CA ILE A 28 -3.47 -0.30 6.26
C ILE A 28 -2.25 -0.69 7.08
N PHE A 29 -1.09 -0.68 6.44
CA PHE A 29 0.20 -0.99 7.02
C PHE A 29 1.01 0.28 7.28
N ASP A 30 1.61 0.37 8.46
CA ASP A 30 2.53 1.45 8.80
C ASP A 30 3.94 1.18 8.27
N MET A 31 4.27 1.88 7.19
CA MET A 31 5.52 1.77 6.43
C MET A 31 6.54 2.84 6.85
N THR A 32 6.31 3.51 7.98
CA THR A 32 7.17 4.59 8.48
C THR A 32 8.60 4.13 8.73
N SER A 33 8.80 2.89 9.19
CA SER A 33 10.13 2.28 9.32
C SER A 33 10.84 2.07 7.97
N GLY A 34 10.07 2.00 6.89
CA GLY A 34 10.53 1.88 5.50
C GLY A 34 10.62 3.22 4.76
N LYS A 35 10.74 4.36 5.45
CA LYS A 35 10.75 5.71 4.83
C LYS A 35 11.75 5.88 3.69
N SER A 36 12.90 5.20 3.70
CA SER A 36 13.87 5.26 2.58
C SER A 36 13.34 4.64 1.28
N PHE A 37 12.34 3.75 1.37
CA PHE A 37 11.75 3.04 0.24
C PHE A 37 10.45 3.67 -0.23
N TYR A 38 9.57 4.01 0.72
CA TYR A 38 8.22 4.50 0.47
C TYR A 38 8.07 6.01 0.65
N GLY A 39 9.05 6.67 1.26
CA GLY A 39 9.05 8.12 1.39
C GLY A 39 9.39 8.83 0.07
N PRO A 40 9.27 10.16 0.03
CA PRO A 40 9.50 10.95 -1.16
C PRO A 40 10.90 10.72 -1.74
N GLY A 41 10.95 10.41 -3.04
CA GLY A 41 12.19 10.04 -3.75
C GLY A 41 12.60 8.57 -3.64
N GLY A 42 11.88 7.77 -2.84
CA GLY A 42 12.08 6.33 -2.75
C GLY A 42 11.55 5.57 -3.98
N PRO A 43 12.09 4.37 -4.28
CA PRO A 43 11.69 3.55 -5.42
C PRO A 43 10.25 3.04 -5.37
N TYR A 44 9.60 3.12 -4.20
CA TYR A 44 8.23 2.68 -3.95
C TYR A 44 7.34 3.81 -3.42
N SER A 45 7.78 5.07 -3.59
CA SER A 45 7.03 6.25 -3.17
C SER A 45 5.63 6.33 -3.78
N MET A 46 5.44 5.82 -5.00
CA MET A 46 4.13 5.83 -5.65
C MET A 46 3.05 5.00 -4.93
N PHE A 47 3.44 4.07 -4.05
CA PHE A 47 2.52 3.25 -3.26
C PHE A 47 2.08 3.95 -1.97
N ALA A 48 2.86 4.91 -1.49
CA ALA A 48 2.59 5.63 -0.27
C ALA A 48 1.28 6.43 -0.37
N GLY A 49 0.46 6.34 0.67
CA GLY A 49 -0.84 7.00 0.75
C GLY A 49 -1.90 6.43 -0.21
N LYS A 50 -1.65 5.26 -0.82
CA LYS A 50 -2.57 4.63 -1.78
C LYS A 50 -2.75 3.15 -1.46
N ASP A 51 -3.72 2.55 -2.16
CA ASP A 51 -3.90 1.10 -2.16
C ASP A 51 -3.05 0.49 -3.28
N ALA A 52 -2.06 -0.30 -2.88
CA ALA A 52 -1.09 -0.92 -3.78
C ALA A 52 -1.46 -2.38 -4.12
N SER A 53 -2.67 -2.84 -3.79
CA SER A 53 -3.01 -4.25 -3.91
C SER A 53 -2.88 -4.77 -5.34
N ARG A 54 -3.41 -4.04 -6.32
CA ARG A 54 -3.30 -4.44 -7.73
C ARG A 54 -1.87 -4.36 -8.23
N ALA A 55 -1.15 -3.30 -7.89
CA ALA A 55 0.26 -3.14 -8.26
C ALA A 55 1.13 -4.28 -7.71
N LEU A 56 0.91 -4.69 -6.45
CA LEU A 56 1.61 -5.81 -5.83
C LEU A 56 1.24 -7.14 -6.48
N ALA A 57 -0.04 -7.38 -6.75
CA ALA A 57 -0.52 -8.57 -7.44
C ALA A 57 0.12 -8.74 -8.83
N LYS A 58 0.21 -7.64 -9.58
CA LYS A 58 0.80 -7.60 -10.93
C LYS A 58 2.32 -7.46 -10.93
N MET A 59 2.94 -7.26 -9.77
CA MET A 59 4.35 -6.84 -9.62
C MET A 59 4.68 -5.61 -10.49
N SER A 60 3.70 -4.72 -10.66
CA SER A 60 3.80 -3.51 -11.47
C SER A 60 4.25 -2.33 -10.61
N LYS A 61 5.02 -1.44 -11.24
CA LYS A 61 5.46 -0.17 -10.65
C LYS A 61 4.75 1.04 -11.27
N ASN A 62 3.72 0.79 -12.07
CA ASN A 62 2.98 1.84 -12.75
C ASN A 62 1.97 2.46 -11.78
N GLU A 63 1.91 3.79 -11.72
CA GLU A 63 0.90 4.49 -10.90
C GLU A 63 -0.54 4.13 -11.28
N GLU A 64 -0.79 3.78 -12.54
CA GLU A 64 -2.10 3.35 -13.03
C GLU A 64 -2.56 2.02 -12.42
N ASP A 65 -1.62 1.16 -12.03
CA ASP A 65 -1.91 -0.10 -11.35
C ASP A 65 -2.01 0.07 -9.82
N VAL A 66 -1.71 1.25 -9.25
CA VAL A 66 -1.80 1.54 -7.81
C VAL A 66 -3.23 1.94 -7.45
N ILE A 67 -4.11 0.96 -7.55
CA ILE A 67 -5.54 1.10 -7.24
C ILE A 67 -6.01 -0.04 -6.33
N ALA A 68 -7.06 0.24 -5.57
CA ALA A 68 -7.72 -0.73 -4.70
C ALA A 68 -8.47 -1.83 -5.47
N SER A 69 -8.69 -1.65 -6.77
CA SER A 69 -9.45 -2.60 -7.59
C SER A 69 -8.63 -3.84 -7.93
N LEU A 70 -9.09 -4.98 -7.41
CA LEU A 70 -8.57 -6.32 -7.73
C LEU A 70 -9.28 -6.95 -8.94
N ASP A 71 -10.13 -6.19 -9.63
CA ASP A 71 -10.94 -6.70 -10.74
C ASP A 71 -10.07 -7.08 -11.94
N GLY A 72 -10.32 -8.28 -12.49
CA GLY A 72 -9.55 -8.83 -13.61
C GLY A 72 -8.17 -9.40 -13.26
N LEU A 73 -7.84 -9.55 -11.97
CA LEU A 73 -6.64 -10.31 -11.56
C LEU A 73 -6.89 -11.81 -11.67
N THR A 74 -5.87 -12.53 -12.13
CA THR A 74 -5.84 -13.99 -12.19
C THR A 74 -5.53 -14.61 -10.83
N ASP A 75 -5.86 -15.89 -10.64
CA ASP A 75 -5.52 -16.63 -9.40
C ASP A 75 -4.02 -16.59 -9.07
N LYS A 76 -3.17 -16.53 -10.09
CA LYS A 76 -1.71 -16.41 -9.91
C LYS A 76 -1.32 -15.06 -9.31
N GLU A 77 -1.87 -13.97 -9.85
CA GLU A 77 -1.62 -12.61 -9.33
C GLU A 77 -2.19 -12.45 -7.92
N MET A 78 -3.34 -13.05 -7.65
CA MET A 78 -3.93 -13.10 -6.32
C MET A 78 -3.04 -13.86 -5.33
N GLY A 79 -2.40 -14.95 -5.77
CA GLY A 79 -1.39 -15.68 -4.99
C GLY A 79 -0.18 -14.83 -4.65
N VAL A 80 0.33 -14.06 -5.60
CA VAL A 80 1.45 -13.12 -5.39
C VAL A 80 1.05 -12.02 -4.39
N LEU A 81 -0.17 -11.49 -4.49
CA LEU A 81 -0.69 -10.51 -3.55
C LEU A 81 -0.76 -11.04 -2.11
N ASN A 82 -1.23 -12.27 -1.92
CA ASN A 82 -1.30 -12.89 -0.60
C ASN A 82 0.08 -13.11 0.03
N ASP A 83 1.10 -13.46 -0.78
CA ASP A 83 2.48 -13.57 -0.33
C ASP A 83 3.03 -12.20 0.12
N TRP A 84 2.76 -11.14 -0.65
CA TRP A 84 3.10 -9.76 -0.27
C TRP A 84 2.39 -9.30 1.01
N GLU A 85 1.09 -9.58 1.14
CA GLU A 85 0.32 -9.28 2.35
C GLU A 85 0.97 -9.93 3.57
N THR A 86 1.31 -11.22 3.49
CA THR A 86 1.96 -11.96 4.59
C THR A 86 3.33 -11.37 4.93
N LYS A 87 4.13 -11.01 3.92
CA LYS A 87 5.43 -10.36 4.12
C LYS A 87 5.29 -8.99 4.79
N PHE A 88 4.26 -8.24 4.45
CA PHE A 88 3.99 -6.95 5.05
C PHE A 88 3.49 -7.09 6.47
N GLU A 89 2.57 -8.02 6.75
CA GLU A 89 2.08 -8.31 8.10
C GLU A 89 3.20 -8.73 9.05
N ALA A 90 4.20 -9.48 8.55
CA ALA A 90 5.36 -9.88 9.34
C ALA A 90 6.35 -8.73 9.61
N LYS A 91 6.40 -7.70 8.75
CA LYS A 91 7.41 -6.61 8.83
C LYS A 91 6.86 -5.31 9.39
N TYR A 92 5.58 -5.03 9.14
CA TYR A 92 4.95 -3.75 9.38
C TYR A 92 3.65 -3.94 10.15
N PRO A 93 3.40 -3.13 11.18
CA PRO A 93 2.18 -3.25 11.95
C PRO A 93 0.99 -2.75 11.15
N ILE A 94 -0.15 -3.40 11.35
CA ILE A 94 -1.43 -3.02 10.75
C ILE A 94 -2.10 -2.03 11.68
N VAL A 95 -2.26 -0.80 11.21
CA VAL A 95 -2.82 0.31 12.00
C VAL A 95 -4.32 0.49 11.75
N GLY A 96 -4.85 -0.12 10.69
CA GLY A 96 -6.24 0.06 10.33
C GLY A 96 -6.67 -0.64 9.05
N THR A 97 -7.83 -0.21 8.56
CA THR A 97 -8.45 -0.68 7.32
C THR A 97 -8.87 0.52 6.48
N VAL A 98 -8.82 0.35 5.15
CA VAL A 98 -9.34 1.33 4.22
C VAL A 98 -10.74 0.93 3.80
N SER A 99 -11.69 1.85 3.96
CA SER A 99 -13.09 1.68 3.56
C SER A 99 -13.35 2.56 2.33
N ASN A 100 -14.08 1.99 1.36
CA ASN A 100 -14.39 2.62 0.07
C ASN A 100 -15.75 3.30 0.08
#